data_AF-A0A1K1S2S0-F1
#
_entry.id   AF-A0A1K1S2S0-F1
#
_cell.length_a   1.000
_cell.length_b   1.000
_cell.length_c   1.000
_cell.angle_alpha   90.00
_cell.angle_beta   90.00
_cell.angle_gamma   90.00
#
_symmetry.space_group_name_H-M   'P 1'
#
loop_
_entity.id
_entity.type
_entity.pdbx_description
1 polymer ?
#
loop_
_entity_poly.entity_id
_entity_poly.type
_entity_poly.pdbx_seq_one_letter_code
_entity_poly.pdbx_strand_id
1 'polypeptide(L)' 'MAISWNKKTKENKKRLAKQQKEERKEERKKNAVKGGNLEDMMAYLDEDGNLTTVPPDEREKLKKQEDEQK' A
#
# COMPACT_ATOMS: atom_id res chain seq x y z
N MET A 1 -46.33 4.26 -17.03
CA MET A 1 -45.95 5.40 -16.16
C MET A 1 -44.79 6.15 -16.79
N ALA A 2 -44.98 7.41 -17.18
CA ALA A 2 -43.90 8.23 -17.69
C ALA A 2 -42.95 8.61 -16.54
N ILE A 3 -41.74 8.07 -16.54
CA ILE A 3 -40.68 8.47 -15.62
C ILE A 3 -40.23 9.87 -16.04
N SER A 4 -40.39 10.86 -15.16
CA SER A 4 -39.97 12.23 -15.46
C SER A 4 -38.48 12.29 -15.75
N TRP A 5 -38.07 13.19 -16.65
CA TRP A 5 -36.68 13.39 -17.07
C TRP A 5 -35.73 13.51 -15.87
N ASN A 6 -36.14 14.28 -14.85
CA ASN A 6 -35.37 14.47 -13.62
C ASN A 6 -35.16 13.18 -12.82
N LYS A 7 -36.12 12.24 -12.85
CA LYS A 7 -35.98 10.94 -12.19
C LYS A 7 -35.01 10.04 -12.97
N LYS A 8 -35.09 10.04 -14.30
CA LYS A 8 -34.20 9.28 -15.20
C LYS A 8 -32.74 9.74 -15.11
N THR A 9 -32.49 11.05 -15.06
CA THR A 9 -31.12 11.60 -14.94
C THR A 9 -30.50 11.27 -13.58
N LYS A 10 -31.27 11.37 -12.49
CA LYS A 10 -30.81 11.02 -11.13
C LYS A 10 -30.47 9.54 -11.01
N GLU A 11 -31.28 8.67 -11.60
CA GLU A 11 -31.04 7.23 -11.63
C GLU A 11 -29.78 6.88 -12.44
N ASN A 12 -29.61 7.48 -13.61
CA ASN A 12 -28.41 7.31 -14.42
C ASN A 12 -27.13 7.75 -13.69
N LYS A 13 -27.17 8.90 -12.98
CA LYS A 13 -26.02 9.37 -12.18
C LYS A 13 -25.67 8.40 -11.06
N LYS A 14 -26.67 7.84 -10.37
CA LYS A 14 -26.44 6.82 -9.33
C LYS A 14 -25.83 5.54 -9.91
N ARG A 15 -26.33 5.09 -11.07
CA ARG A 15 -25.80 3.90 -11.76
C ARG A 15 -24.33 4.10 -12.15
N LEU A 16 -24.00 5.24 -12.74
CA LEU A 16 -22.62 5.58 -13.11
C LEU A 16 -21.69 5.65 -11.88
N ALA A 17 -22.13 6.29 -10.80
CA ALA A 17 -21.34 6.37 -9.57
C ALA A 17 -21.10 4.97 -8.95
N LYS A 18 -22.07 4.06 -9.05
CA LYS A 18 -21.90 2.67 -8.60
C LYS A 18 -20.87 1.94 -9.45
N GLN A 19 -20.95 2.06 -10.78
CA GLN A 19 -19.99 1.47 -11.72
C GLN A 19 -18.56 1.98 -11.45
N GLN A 20 -18.36 3.29 -11.34
CA GLN A 20 -17.05 3.88 -11.05
C GLN A 20 -16.49 3.41 -9.70
N LYS A 21 -17.35 3.24 -8.69
CA LYS A 21 -16.92 2.73 -7.37
C LYS A 21 -16.49 1.27 -7.44
N GLU A 22 -17.17 0.48 -8.26
CA GLU A 22 -16.86 -0.94 -8.49
C GLU A 22 -15.56 -1.10 -9.27
N GLU A 23 -15.38 -0.34 -10.36
CA GLU A 23 -14.13 -0.28 -11.13
C GLU A 23 -12.95 0.13 -10.24
N ARG A 24 -13.07 1.22 -9.45
CA ARG A 24 -12.02 1.63 -8.51
C ARG A 24 -11.71 0.55 -7.47
N LYS A 25 -12.71 -0.21 -7.04
CA LYS A 25 -12.51 -1.33 -6.10
C LYS A 25 -11.76 -2.47 -6.77
N GLU A 26 -12.06 -2.78 -8.03
CA GLU A 26 -11.34 -3.77 -8.81
C GLU A 26 -9.91 -3.34 -9.12
N GLU A 27 -9.68 -2.08 -9.51
CA GLU A 27 -8.34 -1.53 -9.71
C GLU A 27 -7.50 -1.64 -8.43
N ARG A 28 -8.07 -1.29 -7.27
CA ARG A 28 -7.40 -1.50 -5.98
C ARG A 28 -7.10 -2.96 -5.70
N LYS A 29 -7.99 -3.89 -6.07
CA LYS A 29 -7.74 -5.32 -5.89
C LYS A 29 -6.70 -5.87 -6.86
N LYS A 30 -6.65 -5.37 -8.09
CA LYS A 30 -5.68 -5.76 -9.13
C LYS A 30 -4.29 -5.19 -8.84
N ASN A 31 -4.23 -3.95 -8.37
CA ASN A 31 -2.99 -3.26 -8.00
C ASN A 31 -2.57 -3.49 -6.54
N ALA A 32 -3.43 -4.05 -5.70
CA ALA A 32 -3.02 -4.57 -4.42
C ALA A 32 -2.03 -5.70 -4.69
N VAL A 33 -0.74 -5.42 -4.48
CA VAL A 33 0.31 -6.42 -4.49
C VAL A 33 -0.13 -7.53 -3.56
N LYS A 34 -0.40 -8.70 -4.13
CA LYS A 34 -0.90 -9.87 -3.43
C LYS A 34 0.23 -10.33 -2.51
N GLY A 35 0.22 -9.87 -1.26
CA GLY A 35 1.28 -10.16 -0.30
C GLY A 35 2.43 -9.17 -0.30
N GLY A 36 2.16 -7.85 -0.33
CA GLY A 36 3.08 -6.92 0.31
C GLY A 36 3.07 -7.23 1.80
N ASN A 37 3.94 -8.13 2.23
CA ASN A 37 4.01 -8.54 3.61
C ASN A 37 4.44 -7.30 4.41
N LEU A 38 4.02 -7.18 5.67
CA LEU A 38 4.37 -6.00 6.47
C LEU A 38 5.89 -5.78 6.49
N GLU A 39 6.67 -6.87 6.47
CA GLU A 39 8.12 -6.82 6.34
C GLU A 39 8.63 -6.13 5.07
N ASP A 40 7.98 -6.31 3.92
CA ASP A 40 8.40 -5.68 2.65
C ASP A 40 8.20 -4.15 2.67
N MET A 41 7.38 -3.65 3.61
CA MET A 41 7.17 -2.22 3.85
C MET A 41 8.02 -1.68 5.00
N MET A 42 8.65 -2.54 5.81
CA MET A 42 9.55 -2.12 6.87
C MET A 42 10.94 -1.90 6.27
N ALA A 43 11.45 -0.69 6.41
CA ALA A 43 12.84 -0.36 6.14
C ALA A 43 13.44 0.26 7.39
N TYR A 44 14.68 -0.12 7.69
CA TYR A 44 15.42 0.43 8.80
C TYR A 44 16.27 1.61 8.32
N LEU A 45 16.56 2.56 9.20
CA LEU A 45 17.45 3.67 8.92
C LEU A 45 18.88 3.29 9.32
N ASP A 46 19.90 3.70 8.56
CA ASP A 46 21.30 3.69 9.03
C ASP A 46 21.73 5.02 9.66
N GLU A 47 22.96 5.05 10.17
CA GLU A 47 23.57 6.20 10.83
C GLU A 47 23.75 7.41 9.87
N ASP A 48 23.72 7.15 8.55
CA ASP A 48 23.87 8.14 7.48
C ASP A 48 22.52 8.58 6.88
N GLY A 49 21.40 8.04 7.38
CA GLY A 49 20.05 8.39 6.94
C GLY A 49 19.54 7.66 5.68
N ASN A 50 20.20 6.58 5.26
CA ASN A 50 19.75 5.73 4.15
C ASN A 50 18.86 4.57 4.63
N LEU A 51 17.96 4.13 3.74
CA LEU A 51 17.08 2.99 3.97
C LEU A 51 17.84 1.68 3.77
N THR A 52 17.76 0.79 4.76
CA THR A 52 18.39 -0.52 4.77
C THR A 52 17.36 -1.61 5.08
N THR A 53 17.59 -2.79 4.52
CA THR A 53 16.80 -4.01 4.80
C THR A 53 17.28 -4.74 6.06
N VAL A 54 18.34 -4.28 6.71
CA VAL A 54 18.99 -4.97 7.84
C VAL A 54 18.52 -4.33 9.16
N PRO A 55 17.96 -5.11 10.10
CA PRO A 55 17.56 -4.63 11.41
C PRO A 55 18.74 -4.01 12.20
N PRO A 56 18.49 -3.06 13.12
CA PRO A 56 19.52 -2.50 13.99
C PRO A 56 20.15 -3.56 14.92
N ASP A 57 19.38 -4.56 15.37
CA ASP A 57 19.85 -5.62 16.27
C ASP A 57 20.93 -6.53 15.65
N GLU A 58 20.90 -6.72 14.32
CA GLU A 58 21.91 -7.50 13.59
C GLU A 58 23.17 -6.67 13.36
N ARG A 59 23.02 -5.36 13.16
CA ARG A 59 24.13 -4.42 13.00
C ARG A 59 24.98 -4.29 14.27
N GLU A 60 24.36 -4.29 15.44
CA GLU A 60 25.11 -4.26 16.71
C GLU A 60 25.93 -5.53 16.97
N LYS A 61 25.45 -6.69 16.53
CA LYS A 61 26.18 -7.96 16.68
C LYS A 61 27.41 -8.02 15.78
N LEU A 62 27.28 -7.53 14.54
CA LEU A 62 28.38 -7.42 13.59
C LEU A 62 29.48 -6.48 14.11
N LYS A 63 29.11 -5.30 14.62
CA LYS A 63 30.07 -4.35 15.23
C LYS A 63 30.85 -4.99 16.38
N LYS A 64 30.18 -5.71 17.29
CA LYS A 64 30.83 -6.39 18.43
C LYS A 64 31.83 -7.47 18.00
N GLN A 65 31.54 -8.22 16.93
CA GLN A 65 32.45 -9.25 16.41
C GLN A 65 33.70 -8.67 15.74
N GLU A 66 33.59 -7.50 15.11
CA GLU A 66 34.74 -6.77 14.55
C GLU A 66 35.62 -6.16 15.63
N ASP A 67 35.02 -5.66 16.71
CA ASP A 67 35.75 -5.11 17.87
C ASP A 67 36.49 -6.20 18.67
N GLU A 68 35.98 -7.44 18.70
CA GLU A 68 36.63 -8.59 19.36
C GLU A 68 37.80 -9.20 18.57
N GLN A 69 37.94 -8.89 17.28
CA GLN A 69 39.04 -9.39 16.42
C GLN A 69 40.21 -8.40 16.28
N LYS A 70 40.15 -7.27 16.97
CA LYS A 70 41.15 -6.21 16.91
C LYS A 70 42.01 -6.15 18.18
#